data_AF-A0AAJ3UZ21-F1
#
_entry.id   AF-A0AAJ3UZ21-F1
#
_cell.length_a   1.000
_cell.length_b   1.000
_cell.length_c   1.000
_cell.angle_alpha   90.00
_cell.angle_beta   90.00
_cell.angle_gamma   90.00
#
_symmetry.space_group_name_H-M   'P 1'
#
loop_
_entity.id
_entity.type
_entity.pdbx_description
1 polymer ?
#
loop_
_entity_poly.entity_id
_entity_poly.type
_entity_poly.pdbx_seq_one_letter_code
_entity_poly.pdbx_strand_id
1 'polypeptide(L)' 'MTQALNEPVLADDYPIYADYVYVVDGEVTLSDYHGITAREFKMRLGATEVRRCDLAGRGLLQECAA' A
#
# COMPACT_ATOMS: atom_id res chain seq x y z
N MET A 1 -8.92 20.02 9.37
CA MET A 1 -9.08 18.71 10.01
C MET A 1 -8.37 17.70 9.13
N THR A 2 -7.40 16.97 9.65
CA THR A 2 -6.71 15.91 8.90
C THR A 2 -7.71 14.76 8.71
N GLN A 3 -8.08 14.45 7.48
CA GLN A 3 -8.92 13.28 7.19
C GLN A 3 -8.19 12.02 7.67
N ALA A 4 -8.86 11.16 8.43
CA ALA A 4 -8.27 9.90 8.86
C ALA A 4 -8.14 8.97 7.65
N LEU A 5 -6.93 8.52 7.35
CA LEU A 5 -6.65 7.61 6.23
C LEU A 5 -7.07 6.18 6.58
N ASN A 6 -7.78 5.50 5.67
CA ASN A 6 -8.20 4.12 5.84
C ASN A 6 -7.10 3.11 5.44
N GLU A 7 -6.02 3.09 6.20
CA GLU A 7 -4.79 2.33 5.90
C GLU A 7 -4.50 1.28 6.98
N PRO A 8 -5.27 0.18 7.05
CA PRO A 8 -4.99 -0.90 7.99
C PRO A 8 -3.72 -1.65 7.58
N VAL A 9 -3.02 -2.15 8.60
CA VAL A 9 -1.88 -3.06 8.44
C VAL A 9 -2.37 -4.36 7.81
N LEU A 10 -1.63 -4.85 6.82
CA LEU A 10 -1.91 -6.11 6.16
C LEU A 10 -1.36 -7.27 6.99
N ALA A 11 -2.14 -8.35 7.06
CA ALA A 11 -1.67 -9.61 7.62
C ALA A 11 -0.53 -10.19 6.76
N ASP A 12 0.38 -10.95 7.38
CA ASP A 12 1.57 -11.49 6.73
C ASP A 12 1.30 -12.42 5.53
N ASP A 13 0.14 -13.07 5.52
CA ASP A 13 -0.34 -13.97 4.48
C ASP A 13 -1.17 -13.26 3.39
N TYR A 14 -1.42 -11.95 3.54
CA TYR A 14 -2.17 -11.17 2.57
C TYR A 14 -1.43 -11.13 1.22
N PRO A 15 -2.11 -11.38 0.09
CA PRO A 15 -1.48 -11.35 -1.22
C PRO A 15 -1.14 -9.92 -1.67
N ILE A 16 0.09 -9.73 -2.15
CA ILE A 16 0.53 -8.48 -2.79
C ILE A 16 0.33 -8.59 -4.30
N TYR A 17 -0.18 -7.52 -4.88
CA TYR A 17 -0.46 -7.40 -6.30
C TYR A 17 0.52 -6.42 -6.94
N ALA A 18 0.90 -6.70 -8.18
CA ALA A 18 1.59 -5.73 -9.02
C ALA A 18 0.62 -4.62 -9.43
N ASP A 19 1.16 -3.45 -9.77
CA ASP A 19 0.44 -2.23 -10.14
C ASP A 19 -0.47 -1.66 -9.03
N TYR A 20 -0.37 -2.20 -7.81
CA TYR A 20 -1.08 -1.69 -6.63
C TYR A 20 -0.15 -0.85 -5.75
N VAL A 21 -0.74 0.17 -5.13
CA VAL A 21 -0.04 1.08 -4.21
C VAL A 21 -0.27 0.65 -2.77
N TYR A 22 0.83 0.55 -2.02
CA TYR A 22 0.87 0.21 -0.61
C TYR A 22 1.56 1.31 0.18
N VAL A 23 1.37 1.32 1.50
CA VAL A 23 2.17 2.16 2.40
C VAL A 23 3.13 1.24 3.14
N VAL A 24 4.42 1.41 2.90
CA VAL A 24 5.51 0.60 3.49
C VAL A 24 6.26 1.50 4.46
N ASP A 25 6.21 1.18 5.75
CA ASP A 25 6.79 1.99 6.84
C ASP A 25 6.47 3.51 6.75
N GLY A 26 5.27 3.85 6.25
CA GLY A 26 4.79 5.22 6.08
C GLY A 26 5.01 5.83 4.69
N GLU A 27 5.77 5.17 3.81
CA GLU A 27 6.05 5.64 2.46
C GLU A 27 5.13 4.97 1.41
N VAL A 28 4.56 5.79 0.53
CA VAL A 28 3.71 5.32 -0.57
C VAL A 28 4.60 4.62 -1.61
N THR A 29 4.36 3.33 -1.82
CA THR A 29 5.17 2.45 -2.67
C THR A 29 4.29 1.75 -3.70
N LEU A 30 4.63 1.87 -4.99
CA LEU A 30 4.03 1.06 -6.05
C LEU A 30 4.70 -0.32 -6.07
N SER A 31 3.91 -1.38 -6.05
CA SER A 31 4.39 -2.76 -6.14
C SER A 31 4.50 -3.22 -7.60
N ASP A 32 5.60 -3.89 -7.94
CA ASP A 32 5.81 -4.61 -9.20
C ASP A 32 5.91 -6.14 -8.97
N TYR A 33 5.58 -6.60 -7.77
CA TYR A 33 5.72 -8.02 -7.41
C TYR A 33 4.43 -8.80 -7.66
N HIS A 34 4.61 -10.01 -8.21
CA HIS A 34 3.54 -10.97 -8.45
C HIS A 34 3.70 -12.21 -7.57
N GLY A 35 2.58 -12.72 -7.05
CA GLY A 35 2.53 -14.03 -6.39
C GLY A 35 3.28 -14.11 -5.06
N ILE A 36 3.41 -13.00 -4.35
CA ILE A 36 4.05 -12.93 -3.03
C ILE A 36 3.08 -12.45 -1.95
N THR A 37 3.41 -12.71 -0.69
CA THR A 37 2.64 -12.19 0.45
C THR A 37 3.24 -10.90 1.03
N ALA A 38 2.47 -10.22 1.88
CA ALA A 38 2.90 -9.04 2.62
C ALA A 38 4.19 -9.30 3.43
N ARG A 39 4.35 -10.50 4.02
CA ARG A 39 5.57 -10.90 4.70
C ARG A 39 6.77 -10.93 3.77
N GLU A 40 6.64 -11.56 2.60
CA GLU A 40 7.71 -11.63 1.60
C GLU A 40 8.07 -10.25 1.05
N PHE A 41 7.07 -9.41 0.85
CA PHE A 41 7.25 -8.03 0.40
C PHE A 41 8.04 -7.21 1.43
N LYS A 42 7.70 -7.30 2.72
CA LYS A 42 8.47 -6.71 3.83
C LYS A 42 9.92 -7.18 3.84
N MET A 43 10.15 -8.50 3.73
CA MET A 43 11.51 -9.06 3.72
C MET A 43 12.36 -8.56 2.54
N ARG A 44 11.77 -8.42 1.35
CA ARG A 44 12.48 -7.92 0.15
C ARG A 44 12.83 -6.44 0.25
N LEU A 45 11.98 -5.64 0.88
CA LEU A 45 12.18 -4.20 1.04
C LEU A 45 12.94 -3.84 2.33
N GLY A 46 13.18 -4.80 3.23
CA GLY A 46 13.74 -4.54 4.56
C GLY A 46 12.79 -3.74 5.45
N ALA A 47 11.48 -3.88 5.24
CA ALA A 47 10.44 -3.11 5.92
C ALA A 47 9.82 -3.86 7.11
N THR A 48 9.17 -3.13 8.02
CA THR A 48 8.53 -3.69 9.23
C THR A 48 7.03 -3.81 9.08
N GLU A 49 6.40 -2.86 8.42
CA GLU A 49 4.95 -2.74 8.27
C GLU A 49 4.57 -2.46 6.82
N VAL A 50 3.48 -3.10 6.36
CA VAL A 50 2.83 -2.74 5.10
C VAL A 50 1.34 -2.59 5.32
N ARG A 51 0.77 -1.53 4.75
CA ARG A 51 -0.65 -1.18 4.82
C ARG A 51 -1.24 -1.07 3.42
N ARG A 52 -2.56 -1.13 3.34
CA ARG A 52 -3.28 -0.60 2.15
C ARG A 52 -3.02 0.91 2.05
N CYS A 53 -3.00 1.44 0.84
CA CYS A 53 -2.92 2.89 0.61
C CYS A 53 -4.30 3.48 0.35
N ASP A 54 -4.69 4.49 1.12
CA ASP A 54 -5.93 5.25 0.88
C ASP A 54 -5.63 6.37 -0.12
N LEU A 55 -5.58 6.02 -1.41
CA LEU A 55 -5.27 6.97 -2.49
C LEU A 55 -6.24 8.15 -2.51
N ALA A 56 -7.53 7.92 -2.22
CA ALA A 56 -8.55 8.97 -2.17
C ALA A 56 -8.30 9.92 -1.00
N GLY A 57 -8.11 9.37 0.21
CA GLY A 57 -7.82 10.15 1.42
C GLY A 57 -6.51 10.93 1.32
N ARG A 58 -5.57 10.48 0.48
CA ARG A 58 -4.33 11.18 0.15
C ARG A 58 -4.43 12.16 -1.04
N GLY A 59 -5.59 12.25 -1.70
CA GLY A 59 -5.78 13.12 -2.87
C GLY A 59 -5.00 12.68 -4.12
N LEU A 60 -4.60 11.42 -4.19
CA LEU A 60 -3.84 10.83 -5.31
C LEU A 60 -4.74 10.24 -6.40
N LEU A 61 -6.04 10.08 -6.12
CA LEU A 61 -7.04 9.84 -7.16
C LEU A 61 -7.45 11.19 -7.74
N GLN A 62 -6.80 11.59 -8.82
CA GLN A 62 -7.30 12.71 -9.61
C GLN A 62 -8.51 12.23 -10.40
N GLU A 63 -9.63 12.93 -10.25
CA GLU A 63 -10.80 12.76 -11.10
C GLU A 63 -10.34 13.02 -12.54
N CYS A 64 -10.52 12.06 -13.46
CA CYS A 64 -10.62 12.41 -14.86
C CYS A 64 -11.87 13.30 -14.98
N ALA A 65 -11.69 14.61 -14.89
CA ALA A 65 -12.72 15.56 -15.25
C ALA A 65 -13.12 15.27 -16.70
N ALA A 66 -14.36 14.78 -16.87
CA ALA A 66 -14.99 14.57 -18.16
C ALA A 66 -15.28 15.91 -18.85
#